data_AF-A0A139P1K3-F1
#
_entry.id   AF-A0A139P1K3-F1
#
_cell.length_a   1.000
_cell.length_b   1.000
_cell.length_c   1.000
_cell.angle_alpha   90.00
_cell.angle_beta   90.00
_cell.angle_gamma   90.00
#
_symmetry.space_group_name_H-M   'P 1'
#
loop_
_entity.id
_entity.type
_entity.pdbx_description
1 polymer ?
#
loop_
_entity_poly.entity_id
_entity_poly.type
_entity_poly.pdbx_seq_one_letter_code
_entity_poly.pdbx_strand_id
1 'polypeptide(L)'
;MFSMLGKSQEERRNREYEVSLVNALKNSYEGIEEVRISSPEYASKPSDSWGADIIIHFSDGVSLKHVLAYNKETKEIRIGVYNEEDEKFEASLNSRKGRTTSRVKVRYSDGAEEEL
;
A
#
# COMPACT_ATOMS: atom_id res chain seq x y z
N MET A 1 26.93 19.10 0.59
CA MET A 1 25.47 19.36 0.59
C MET A 1 24.76 18.39 -0.37
N PHE A 2 24.91 17.06 -0.16
CA PHE A 2 24.35 16.04 -1.06
C PHE A 2 23.15 15.28 -0.45
N SER A 3 22.91 15.41 0.85
CA SER A 3 21.89 14.64 1.57
C SER A 3 20.45 15.14 1.36
N MET A 4 20.23 16.44 1.14
CA MET A 4 18.88 16.99 0.95
C MET A 4 18.30 16.71 -0.45
N LEU A 5 19.15 16.71 -1.50
CA LEU A 5 18.71 16.38 -2.85
C LEU A 5 18.29 14.89 -2.97
N GLY A 6 18.99 13.98 -2.28
CA GLY A 6 18.66 12.56 -2.28
C GLY A 6 17.33 12.26 -1.58
N LYS A 7 17.09 12.87 -0.40
CA LYS A 7 15.82 12.72 0.34
C LYS A 7 14.61 13.15 -0.48
N SER A 8 14.69 14.31 -1.14
CA SER A 8 13.57 14.80 -1.98
C SER A 8 13.26 13.91 -3.19
N GLN A 9 14.26 13.23 -3.76
CA GLN A 9 14.06 12.29 -4.87
C GLN A 9 13.49 10.96 -4.39
N GLU A 10 13.96 10.47 -3.25
CA GLU A 10 13.41 9.28 -2.60
C GLU A 10 11.95 9.48 -2.19
N GLU A 11 11.61 10.62 -1.57
CA GLU A 11 10.23 10.98 -1.21
C GLU A 11 9.32 11.04 -2.45
N ARG A 12 9.76 11.70 -3.53
CA ARG A 12 9.01 11.73 -4.80
C ARG A 12 8.80 10.33 -5.37
N ARG A 13 9.84 9.51 -5.37
CA ARG A 13 9.76 8.12 -5.83
C ARG A 13 8.79 7.32 -4.96
N ASN A 14 8.89 7.42 -3.63
CA ASN A 14 7.98 6.75 -2.69
C ASN A 14 6.53 7.17 -2.95
N ARG A 15 6.27 8.47 -3.14
CA ARG A 15 4.92 8.96 -3.47
C ARG A 15 4.37 8.30 -4.75
N GLU A 16 5.18 8.12 -5.79
CA GLU A 16 4.72 7.42 -7.00
C GLU A 16 4.34 5.96 -6.72
N TYR A 17 5.10 5.26 -5.88
CA TYR A 17 4.78 3.87 -5.48
C TYR A 17 3.51 3.83 -4.64
N GLU A 18 3.37 4.72 -3.66
CA GLU A 18 2.19 4.84 -2.81
C GLU A 18 0.91 5.09 -3.61
N VAL A 19 0.92 6.08 -4.51
CA VAL A 19 -0.23 6.40 -5.37
C VAL A 19 -0.58 5.21 -6.27
N SER A 20 0.43 4.56 -6.86
CA SER A 20 0.20 3.40 -7.72
C SER A 20 -0.32 2.18 -6.94
N LEU A 21 0.17 1.96 -5.71
CA LEU A 21 -0.31 0.91 -4.81
C LEU A 21 -1.78 1.15 -4.43
N VAL A 22 -2.14 2.37 -4.02
CA VAL A 22 -3.54 2.68 -3.68
C VAL A 22 -4.45 2.44 -4.88
N ASN A 23 -4.03 2.83 -6.08
CA ASN A 23 -4.79 2.54 -7.30
C ASN A 23 -4.90 1.03 -7.55
N ALA A 24 -3.85 0.24 -7.33
CA ALA A 24 -3.91 -1.21 -7.45
C ALA A 24 -4.88 -1.83 -6.42
N LEU A 25 -4.84 -1.37 -5.16
CA LEU A 25 -5.76 -1.79 -4.10
C LEU A 25 -7.21 -1.48 -4.46
N LYS A 26 -7.52 -0.24 -4.86
CA LYS A 26 -8.86 0.19 -5.28
C LYS A 26 -9.40 -0.64 -6.46
N ASN A 27 -8.53 -1.03 -7.39
CA ASN A 27 -8.93 -1.84 -8.54
C ASN A 27 -9.02 -3.34 -8.24
N SER A 28 -8.55 -3.79 -7.08
CA SER A 28 -8.52 -5.20 -6.69
C SER A 28 -9.51 -5.56 -5.59
N TYR A 29 -9.89 -4.58 -4.76
CA TYR A 29 -10.77 -4.77 -3.62
C TYR A 29 -11.88 -3.71 -3.57
N GLU A 30 -13.07 -4.14 -3.16
CA GLU A 30 -14.22 -3.27 -2.96
C GLU A 30 -14.35 -2.78 -1.52
N GLY A 31 -15.10 -1.69 -1.34
CA GLY A 31 -15.43 -1.16 -0.02
C GLY A 31 -14.28 -0.48 0.72
N ILE A 32 -13.17 -0.13 0.06
CA ILE A 32 -12.10 0.63 0.71
C ILE A 32 -12.58 2.06 0.98
N GLU A 33 -12.40 2.54 2.21
CA GLU A 33 -12.66 3.94 2.60
C GLU A 33 -11.38 4.73 2.83
N GLU A 34 -10.39 4.11 3.48
CA GLU A 34 -9.13 4.76 3.81
C GLU A 34 -7.94 3.79 3.65
N VAL A 35 -6.83 4.31 3.13
CA VAL A 35 -5.54 3.62 3.12
C VAL A 35 -4.51 4.50 3.83
N ARG A 36 -3.82 3.94 4.83
CA ARG A 36 -2.69 4.58 5.50
C ARG A 36 -1.41 3.84 5.18
N ILE A 37 -0.38 4.59 4.83
CA ILE A 37 0.92 4.08 4.43
C ILE A 37 1.96 4.63 5.39
N SER A 38 2.83 3.76 5.90
CA SER A 38 3.97 4.14 6.72
C SER A 38 5.19 3.27 6.42
N SER A 39 6.36 3.72 6.87
CA SER A 39 7.61 2.95 6.81
C SER A 39 7.94 2.40 5.40
N PRO A 40 8.00 3.24 4.35
CA PRO A 40 8.38 2.76 3.03
C PRO A 40 9.85 2.31 3.05
N GLU A 41 10.11 1.10 2.56
CA GLU A 41 11.44 0.51 2.53
C GLU A 41 11.71 -0.13 1.16
N TYR A 42 12.94 -0.02 0.69
CA TYR A 42 13.41 -0.76 -0.48
C TYR A 42 14.21 -1.99 -0.04
N ALA A 43 13.74 -3.17 -0.42
CA ALA A 43 14.54 -4.38 -0.27
C ALA A 43 15.65 -4.37 -1.34
N SER A 44 16.91 -4.36 -0.91
CA SER A 44 18.07 -4.21 -1.80
C SER A 44 18.45 -5.48 -2.59
N LYS A 45 17.74 -6.61 -2.37
CA LYS A 45 17.74 -7.87 -3.16
C LYS A 45 16.85 -8.91 -2.44
N PRO A 46 16.17 -9.86 -3.12
CA PRO A 46 16.29 -10.22 -4.54
C PRO A 46 15.13 -9.75 -5.44
N SER A 47 14.22 -8.88 -4.99
CA SER A 47 12.96 -8.62 -5.72
C SER A 47 12.77 -7.22 -6.30
N ASP A 48 13.74 -6.29 -6.19
CA ASP A 48 13.58 -4.87 -6.58
C ASP A 48 12.20 -4.31 -6.18
N SER A 49 11.69 -4.75 -5.02
CA SER A 49 10.33 -4.46 -4.59
C SER A 49 10.39 -3.38 -3.53
N TRP A 50 9.51 -2.39 -3.72
CA TRP A 50 9.22 -1.41 -2.69
C TRP A 50 8.23 -2.03 -1.71
N GLY A 51 8.46 -1.88 -0.42
CA GLY A 51 7.56 -2.35 0.64
C GLY A 51 7.11 -1.21 1.53
N ALA A 52 5.95 -1.37 2.16
CA ALA A 52 5.48 -0.44 3.19
C ALA A 52 4.51 -1.11 4.15
N ASP A 53 4.43 -0.56 5.36
CA ASP A 53 3.35 -0.86 6.29
C ASP A 53 2.05 -0.22 5.78
N ILE A 54 1.00 -1.02 5.64
CA ILE A 54 -0.30 -0.57 5.15
C ILE A 54 -1.37 -0.87 6.18
N ILE A 55 -2.27 0.10 6.39
CA ILE A 55 -3.56 -0.10 7.05
C ILE A 55 -4.66 0.22 6.05
N ILE A 56 -5.61 -0.69 5.87
CA ILE A 56 -6.78 -0.52 5.01
C ILE A 56 -8.02 -0.52 5.89
N HIS A 57 -8.81 0.55 5.83
CA HIS A 57 -10.11 0.65 6.46
C HIS A 57 -11.21 0.44 5.41
N PHE A 58 -12.13 -0.47 5.69
CA PHE A 58 -13.27 -0.78 4.84
C PHE A 58 -14.56 -0.18 5.40
N SER A 59 -15.54 0.03 4.52
CA SER A 59 -16.85 0.61 4.85
C SER A 59 -17.72 -0.26 5.75
N ASP A 60 -17.40 -1.54 5.89
CA ASP A 60 -18.02 -2.47 6.85
C ASP A 60 -17.43 -2.34 8.27
N GLY A 61 -16.49 -1.41 8.48
CA GLY A 61 -15.81 -1.16 9.74
C GLY A 61 -14.58 -2.06 9.98
N VAL A 62 -14.29 -3.00 9.08
CA VAL A 62 -13.10 -3.86 9.19
C VAL A 62 -11.84 -3.05 8.86
N SER A 63 -10.80 -3.29 9.64
CA SER A 63 -9.48 -2.69 9.43
C SER A 63 -8.42 -3.78 9.35
N LEU A 64 -7.63 -3.77 8.29
CA LEU A 64 -6.56 -4.74 8.08
C LEU A 64 -5.20 -4.04 8.09
N LYS A 65 -4.20 -4.64 8.73
CA LYS A 65 -2.83 -4.12 8.77
C LYS A 65 -1.86 -5.19 8.29
N HIS A 66 -0.97 -4.85 7.37
CA HIS A 66 0.09 -5.75 6.91
C HIS A 66 1.23 -4.98 6.22
N VAL A 67 2.42 -5.56 6.20
CA VAL A 67 3.50 -5.15 5.30
C VAL A 67 3.21 -5.66 3.90
N LEU A 68 3.12 -4.77 2.91
CA LEU A 68 2.93 -5.14 1.51
C LEU A 68 4.20 -4.86 0.71
N ALA A 69 4.61 -5.80 -0.13
CA ALA A 69 5.57 -5.55 -1.19
C ALA A 69 4.82 -5.24 -2.49
N TYR A 70 5.28 -4.24 -3.23
CA TYR A 70 4.65 -3.75 -4.44
C TYR A 70 5.66 -3.56 -5.58
N ASN A 71 5.31 -4.11 -6.73
CA ASN A 71 6.02 -3.86 -7.97
C ASN A 71 5.19 -2.88 -8.83
N LYS A 72 5.70 -1.66 -9.03
CA LYS A 72 5.00 -0.61 -9.79
C LYS A 72 4.88 -0.93 -11.29
N GLU A 73 5.84 -1.69 -11.85
CA GLU A 73 5.84 -2.05 -13.28
C GLU A 73 4.78 -3.11 -13.59
N THR A 74 4.73 -4.19 -12.81
CA THR A 74 3.75 -5.27 -12.98
C THR A 74 2.41 -4.98 -12.28
N LYS A 75 2.37 -3.97 -11.41
CA LYS A 75 1.26 -3.63 -10.51
C LYS A 75 0.87 -4.78 -9.56
N GLU A 76 1.80 -5.69 -9.30
CA GLU A 76 1.60 -6.81 -8.41
C GLU A 76 1.77 -6.39 -6.95
N ILE A 77 0.80 -6.75 -6.12
CA ILE A 77 0.85 -6.66 -4.66
C ILE A 77 1.20 -8.04 -4.14
N ARG A 78 2.25 -8.13 -3.32
CA ARG A 78 2.72 -9.36 -2.69
C ARG A 78 2.61 -9.24 -1.19
N ILE A 79 2.02 -10.26 -0.58
CA ILE A 79 1.90 -10.43 0.86
C ILE A 79 2.87 -11.56 1.21
N GLY A 80 3.76 -11.32 2.17
CA GLY A 80 4.55 -12.40 2.73
C GLY A 80 3.66 -13.19 3.69
N VAL A 81 3.25 -14.40 3.30
CA VAL A 81 2.47 -15.29 4.18
C VAL A 81 3.42 -16.25 4.86
N TYR A 82 3.62 -16.05 6.16
CA TYR A 82 4.53 -16.83 7.00
C TYR A 82 3.83 -17.39 8.24
N ASN A 83 2.68 -16.85 8.63
CA ASN A 83 1.93 -17.24 9.82
C ASN A 83 0.39 -17.17 9.61
N GLU A 84 -0.38 -17.61 10.61
CA GLU A 84 -1.86 -17.62 10.56
C GLU A 84 -2.50 -16.22 10.47
N GLU A 85 -1.84 -15.17 10.94
CA GLU A 85 -2.34 -13.78 10.82
C GLU A 85 -2.25 -13.30 9.37
N ASP A 86 -1.17 -13.65 8.67
CA ASP A 86 -0.98 -13.33 7.25
C ASP A 86 -2.04 -14.05 6.39
N GLU A 87 -2.36 -15.31 6.70
CA GLU A 87 -3.45 -16.07 6.04
C GLU A 87 -4.83 -15.42 6.28
N LYS A 88 -5.11 -14.96 7.50
CA LYS A 88 -6.36 -14.25 7.82
C LYS A 88 -6.46 -12.91 7.09
N PHE A 89 -5.34 -12.20 6.94
CA PHE A 89 -5.28 -10.97 6.16
C PHE A 89 -5.59 -11.24 4.69
N GLU A 90 -4.94 -12.25 4.09
CA GLU A 90 -5.20 -12.64 2.70
C GLU A 90 -6.65 -13.10 2.48
N ALA A 91 -7.19 -13.93 3.37
CA ALA A 91 -8.59 -14.36 3.31
C ALA A 91 -9.56 -13.18 3.41
N SER A 92 -9.27 -12.21 4.27
CA SER A 92 -10.07 -10.99 4.43
C SER A 92 -10.05 -10.14 3.15
N LEU A 93 -8.90 -10.00 2.49
CA LEU A 93 -8.81 -9.34 1.19
C LEU A 93 -9.54 -10.12 0.09
N ASN A 94 -9.36 -11.45 0.04
CA ASN A 94 -9.98 -12.32 -0.96
C ASN A 94 -11.51 -12.34 -0.86
N SER A 95 -12.07 -12.19 0.34
CA SER A 95 -13.53 -12.04 0.53
C SER A 95 -14.09 -10.70 0.00
N ARG A 96 -13.23 -9.72 -0.30
CA ARG A 96 -13.59 -8.38 -0.80
C ARG A 96 -13.06 -8.13 -2.21
N LYS A 97 -12.85 -9.17 -3.02
CA LYS A 97 -12.42 -9.01 -4.41
C LYS A 97 -13.46 -8.21 -5.18
N GLY A 98 -13.01 -7.15 -5.85
CA GLY A 98 -13.90 -6.25 -6.56
C GLY A 98 -13.20 -4.94 -6.87
N ARG A 99 -13.96 -3.88 -7.10
CA ARG A 99 -13.41 -2.55 -7.36
C ARG A 99 -14.11 -1.50 -6.52
N THR A 100 -13.30 -0.72 -5.79
CA THR A 100 -13.78 0.48 -5.11
C THR A 100 -13.93 1.62 -6.12
N THR A 101 -15.17 2.08 -6.33
CA THR A 101 -15.51 3.20 -7.23
C THR A 101 -15.67 4.53 -6.49
N SER A 102 -15.85 4.48 -5.16
CA SER A 102 -15.87 5.66 -4.30
C SER A 102 -14.49 6.31 -4.19
N ARG A 103 -14.48 7.53 -3.69
CA ARG A 103 -13.25 8.18 -3.25
C ARG A 103 -12.70 7.47 -2.02
N VAL A 104 -11.37 7.33 -1.98
CA VAL A 104 -10.62 6.72 -0.89
C VAL A 104 -9.74 7.78 -0.29
N LYS A 105 -9.81 7.93 1.03
CA LYS A 105 -8.89 8.78 1.78
C LYS A 105 -7.53 8.10 1.85
N VAL A 106 -6.47 8.83 1.55
CA VAL A 106 -5.12 8.31 1.57
C VAL A 106 -4.29 9.14 2.52
N ARG A 107 -3.65 8.49 3.47
CA ARG A 107 -2.60 9.10 4.29
C ARG A 107 -1.26 8.49 3.92
N TYR A 108 -0.39 9.30 3.36
CA TYR A 108 0.91 8.88 2.88
C TYR A 108 1.98 8.83 3.99
N SER A 109 3.12 8.20 3.70
CA SER A 109 4.18 8.02 4.70
C SER A 109 4.87 9.30 5.14
N ASP A 110 4.84 10.35 4.32
CA ASP A 110 5.31 11.69 4.65
C ASP A 110 4.27 12.53 5.42
N GLY A 111 3.11 11.96 5.71
CA GLY A 111 2.02 12.57 6.46
C GLY A 111 1.06 13.42 5.63
N ALA A 112 1.25 13.53 4.31
CA ALA A 112 0.28 14.18 3.45
C ALA A 112 -1.02 13.35 3.34
N GLU A 113 -2.13 14.04 3.05
CA GLU A 113 -3.44 13.42 2.88
C GLU A 113 -4.07 13.83 1.55
N GLU A 114 -4.74 12.90 0.87
CA GLU A 114 -5.43 13.10 -0.41
C GLU A 114 -6.69 12.21 -0.51
N GLU A 115 -7.65 12.58 -1.35
CA GLU A 115 -8.77 11.70 -1.75
C GLU A 115 -8.60 11.26 -3.21
N LEU A 116 -8.39 9.96 -3.44
CA LEU A 116 -8.23 9.33 -4.77
C LEU A 116 -9.50 8.60 -5.22
#